data_AF-M4B0E3-F1
#
_entry.id   AF-M4B0E3-F1
#
_cell.length_a   1.000
_cell.length_b   1.000
_cell.length_c   1.000
_cell.angle_alpha   90.00
_cell.angle_beta   90.00
_cell.angle_gamma   90.00
#
_symmetry.space_group_name_H-M   'P 1'
#
loop_
_entity.id
_entity.type
_entity.pdbx_description
1 polymer ?
#
loop_
_entity_poly.entity_id
_entity_poly.type
_entity_poly.pdbx_seq_one_letter_code
_entity_poly.pdbx_strand_id
1 'polypeptide(L)' 'RRRIITGVQRQAANVRERKRMFSLNEAFDELRRKVPTFAYEKRLSRIETLRLAIVYISFMMDLLE' A
#
# COMPACT_ATOMS: atom_id res chain seq x y z
N ARG A 1 11.60 18.73 30.66
CA ARG A 1 11.75 17.32 31.12
C ARG A 1 11.63 16.38 29.91
N ARG A 2 12.67 15.61 29.56
CA ARG A 2 12.55 14.55 28.53
C ARG A 2 11.86 13.34 29.14
N ARG A 3 10.78 12.87 28.50
CA ARG A 3 10.08 11.65 28.90
C ARG A 3 10.97 10.45 28.54
N ILE A 4 11.34 9.64 29.54
CA ILE A 4 12.07 8.40 29.30
C ILE A 4 11.07 7.36 28.80
N ILE A 5 11.26 6.87 27.57
CA ILE A 5 10.42 5.82 26.98
C ILE A 5 10.86 4.48 27.54
N THR A 6 9.95 3.76 28.19
CA THR A 6 10.24 2.43 28.74
C THR A 6 10.27 1.37 27.62
N GLY A 7 10.91 0.24 27.89
CA GLY A 7 10.92 -0.90 26.94
C GLY A 7 9.51 -1.35 26.56
N VAL A 8 8.59 -1.39 27.52
CA VAL A 8 7.17 -1.74 27.31
C VAL A 8 6.48 -0.73 26.38
N GLN A 9 6.72 0.57 26.57
CA GLN A 9 6.16 1.60 25.69
C GLN A 9 6.69 1.49 24.25
N ARG A 10 7.98 1.18 24.09
CA ARG A 10 8.59 0.93 22.77
C ARG A 10 7.98 -0.30 22.10
N GLN A 11 7.81 -1.40 22.84
CA GLN A 11 7.20 -2.62 22.32
C GLN A 11 5.75 -2.37 21.88
N ALA A 12 4.95 -1.68 22.69
CA ALA A 12 3.59 -1.32 22.34
C ALA A 12 3.52 -0.44 21.08
N ALA A 13 4.46 0.50 20.90
CA ALA A 13 4.57 1.30 19.69
C ALA A 13 4.91 0.45 18.45
N ASN A 14 5.85 -0.49 18.56
CA ASN A 14 6.22 -1.39 17.47
C ASN A 14 5.06 -2.29 17.03
N VAL A 15 4.25 -2.77 17.98
CA VAL A 15 3.04 -3.57 17.67
C VAL A 15 2.02 -2.74 16.90
N ARG A 16 1.75 -1.50 17.34
CA ARG A 16 0.85 -0.59 16.63
C ARG A 16 1.32 -0.31 15.21
N GLU A 17 2.62 -0.06 15.04
CA GLU A 17 3.18 0.21 13.72
C GLU A 17 3.10 -1.00 12.78
N ARG A 18 3.36 -2.20 13.31
CA ARG A 18 3.20 -3.43 12.55
C ARG A 18 1.76 -3.63 12.07
N LYS A 19 0.77 -3.35 12.94
CA LYS A 19 -0.65 -3.41 12.58
C LYS A 19 -1.00 -2.39 11.50
N ARG A 20 -0.51 -1.15 11.63
CA ARG A 20 -0.69 -0.10 10.61
C ARG A 20 -0.12 -0.53 9.25
N MET A 21 1.10 -1.07 9.24
CA MET A 21 1.75 -1.57 8.02
C MET A 21 1.04 -2.78 7.41
N PHE A 22 0.46 -3.67 8.22
CA PHE A 22 -0.35 -4.77 7.74
C PHE A 22 -1.56 -4.26 6.94
N SER A 23 -2.35 -3.34 7.51
CA SER A 23 -3.51 -2.75 6.82
C SER A 23 -3.10 -2.00 5.55
N LEU A 24 -1.95 -1.31 5.55
CA LEU A 24 -1.45 -0.65 4.35
C LEU A 24 -1.08 -1.65 3.25
N ASN A 25 -0.45 -2.78 3.61
CA ASN A 25 -0.08 -3.81 2.65
C ASN A 25 -1.32 -4.49 2.03
N GLU A 26 -2.35 -4.75 2.85
CA GLU A 26 -3.62 -5.30 2.40
C GLU A 26 -4.30 -4.40 1.36
N ALA A 27 -4.38 -3.09 1.63
CA ALA A 27 -4.92 -2.12 0.68
C ALA A 27 -4.11 -2.08 -0.64
N PHE A 28 -2.79 -2.19 -0.55
CA PHE A 28 -1.93 -2.30 -1.74
C PHE A 28 -2.20 -3.58 -2.55
N ASP A 29 -2.51 -4.69 -1.89
CA ASP A 29 -2.83 -5.96 -2.55
C ASP A 29 -4.24 -5.97 -3.14
N GLU A 30 -5.17 -5.23 -2.55
CA GLU A 30 -6.45 -4.95 -3.18
C GLU A 30 -6.29 -4.09 -4.43
N LEU A 31 -5.51 -3.01 -4.36
CA LEU A 31 -5.25 -2.15 -5.52
C LEU A 31 -4.62 -2.94 -6.68
N ARG A 32 -3.62 -3.79 -6.39
CA ARG A 32 -2.99 -4.66 -7.42
C ARG A 32 -3.99 -5.55 -8.15
N ARG A 33 -5.05 -6.01 -7.47
CA ARG A 33 -6.10 -6.85 -8.09
C ARG A 33 -7.05 -6.06 -8.99
N LYS A 34 -7.10 -4.73 -8.84
CA LYS A 34 -7.96 -3.83 -9.64
C LYS A 34 -7.24 -3.24 -10.85
N VAL A 35 -5.92 -3.14 -10.78
CA VAL A 35 -5.10 -2.60 -11.86
C VAL A 35 -4.85 -3.70 -12.90
N PRO A 36 -4.95 -3.40 -14.21
CA PRO A 36 -4.74 -4.41 -15.25
C PRO A 36 -3.28 -4.89 -15.28
N THR A 37 -3.06 -6.19 -15.18
CA THR A 37 -1.75 -6.86 -15.31
C THR A 37 -1.92 -8.17 -16.08
N PHE A 38 -0.87 -8.64 -16.76
CA PHE A 38 -0.91 -9.97 -17.38
C PHE A 38 -0.81 -11.08 -16.31
N ALA A 39 -1.49 -12.20 -16.52
CA ALA A 39 -1.59 -13.28 -15.53
C ALA A 39 -0.24 -13.93 -15.14
N TYR A 40 0.77 -13.82 -16.02
CA TYR A 40 2.13 -14.32 -15.79
C TYR A 40 3.11 -13.24 -15.28
N GLU A 41 2.64 -12.01 -15.06
CA GLU A 41 3.50 -10.94 -14.58
C GLU A 41 3.84 -11.09 -13.10
N LYS A 42 5.08 -10.71 -12.79
CA LYS A 42 5.55 -10.61 -11.42
C LYS A 42 4.70 -9.60 -10.65
N ARG A 43 4.50 -9.87 -9.35
CA ARG A 43 3.87 -8.90 -8.42
C ARG A 43 4.55 -7.54 -8.50
N LEU A 44 3.77 -6.52 -8.86
CA LEU A 44 4.23 -5.14 -8.99
C LEU A 44 4.75 -4.58 -7.65
N SER A 45 5.82 -3.80 -7.70
CA SER A 45 6.26 -2.98 -6.56
C SER A 45 5.22 -1.91 -6.21
N ARG A 46 5.36 -1.27 -5.04
CA ARG A 46 4.43 -0.22 -4.60
C ARG A 46 4.38 0.95 -5.58
N ILE A 47 5.54 1.40 -6.06
CA ILE A 47 5.62 2.54 -6.99
C ILE A 47 5.01 2.18 -8.36
N GLU A 48 5.28 0.98 -8.86
CA GLU A 48 4.69 0.51 -10.12
C GLU A 48 3.16 0.39 -10.01
N THR A 49 2.66 -0.17 -8.89
CA THR A 49 1.21 -0.28 -8.64
C THR A 49 0.53 1.09 -8.68
N LEU A 50 1.11 2.10 -8.02
CA LEU A 50 0.55 3.45 -8.00
C LEU A 50 0.59 4.12 -9.37
N ARG A 51 1.72 4.03 -10.08
CA ARG A 51 1.85 4.59 -11.44
C ARG A 51 0.84 3.99 -12.40
N LEU A 52 0.70 2.66 -12.38
CA LEU A 52 -0.22 1.97 -13.27
C LEU A 52 -1.68 2.24 -12.92
N ALA A 53 -2.02 2.39 -11.63
CA ALA A 53 -3.36 2.80 -11.20
C ALA A 53 -3.73 4.20 -11.74
N ILE A 54 -2.82 5.17 -11.67
CA ILE A 54 -3.05 6.53 -12.20
C ILE A 54 -3.30 6.47 -13.70
N VAL A 55 -2.42 5.79 -14.46
CA VAL A 55 -2.56 5.65 -15.92
C VAL A 55 -3.88 4.96 -16.27
N TYR A 56 -4.27 3.93 -15.52
CA TYR A 56 -5.50 3.19 -15.77
C TYR A 56 -6.75 4.04 -15.54
N ILE A 57 -6.77 4.86 -14.48
CA ILE A 57 -7.88 5.79 -14.24
C ILE A 57 -7.99 6.80 -15.40
N SER A 58 -6.87 7.42 -15.82
CA SER A 58 -6.88 8.35 -16.95
C SER A 58 -7.38 7.68 -18.23
N PHE A 59 -6.89 6.49 -18.56
CA PHE A 59 -7.33 5.74 -19.73
C PHE A 59 -8.83 5.40 -19.70
N MET A 60 -9.36 5.01 -18.54
CA MET A 60 -10.78 4.72 -18.37
C MET A 60 -11.65 5.98 -18.48
N MET A 61 -11.15 7.14 -18.03
CA MET A 61 -11.83 8.41 -18.21
C MET A 61 -11.90 8.79 -19.70
N ASP A 62 -10.79 8.71 -20.42
CA ASP A 62 -10.72 9.03 -21.86
C ASP A 62 -11.62 8.12 -22.71
N LEU A 63 -11.81 6.86 -22.30
CA LEU A 63 -12.69 5.91 -22.99
C LEU A 63 -14.19 6.21 -22.81
N LEU A 64 -14.55 6.92 -21.74
CA LEU A 64 -15.94 7.24 -21.41
C LEU A 64 -16.41 8.62 -21.95
N GLU A 65 -15.51 9.40 -22.56
CA GLU A 65 -15.84 10.58 -23.35
C GLU A 65 -16.38 10.20 -24.74
#